data_AF-A0AAW4BF11-F1
#
_entry.id   AF-A0AAW4BF11-F1
#
_cell.length_a   1.000
_cell.length_b   1.000
_cell.length_c   1.000
_cell.angle_alpha   90.00
_cell.angle_beta   90.00
_cell.angle_gamma   90.00
#
_symmetry.space_group_name_H-M   'P 1'
#
loop_
_entity.id
_entity.type
_entity.pdbx_description
1 polymer ?
#
loop_
_entity_poly.entity_id
_entity_poly.type
_entity_poly.pdbx_seq_one_letter_code
_entity_poly.pdbx_strand_id
1 'polypeptide(L)'
;YSGIRSGELCALAWEDVDFENKTIHIRRSTYDMRGLKTTKTDKERFVDLLPPALDALKAQQYLTYSFDPKEYDVELPGQAYRKESLRFVFNPKVVREQKVSGYDYYGKRALGRMWTALCKKGGVRYRNQYQLRHTYASWMITHANVNVSYLAQQMGHADITMVARVYGKWLVESNKKESERVWQELEKVRNQ
;
A
#
# COMPACT_ATOMS: atom_id res chain seq x y z
N TYR A 1 -1.68 6.57 -2.59
CA TYR A 1 -0.75 7.33 -1.74
C TYR A 1 0.14 6.49 -0.83
N SER A 2 0.13 5.14 -0.91
CA SER A 2 1.05 4.26 -0.14
C SER A 2 1.78 3.22 -1.00
N GLY A 3 1.38 3.03 -2.26
CA GLY A 3 2.05 2.10 -3.19
C GLY A 3 1.95 0.61 -2.85
N ILE A 4 1.16 0.20 -1.86
CA ILE A 4 1.07 -1.21 -1.42
C ILE A 4 0.38 -2.11 -2.47
N ARG A 5 0.69 -3.41 -2.45
CA ARG A 5 0.10 -4.39 -3.37
C ARG A 5 -1.35 -4.65 -3.00
N SER A 6 -2.18 -5.01 -3.98
CA SER A 6 -3.62 -5.28 -3.75
C SER A 6 -3.88 -6.38 -2.72
N GLY A 7 -3.06 -7.43 -2.70
CA GLY A 7 -3.18 -8.47 -1.68
C GLY A 7 -2.79 -8.01 -0.27
N GLU A 8 -1.84 -7.07 -0.16
CA GLU A 8 -1.44 -6.46 1.11
C GLU A 8 -2.56 -5.53 1.62
N LEU A 9 -3.12 -4.70 0.72
CA LEU A 9 -4.28 -3.85 1.03
C LEU A 9 -5.48 -4.66 1.53
N CYS A 10 -5.76 -5.80 0.89
CA CYS A 10 -6.83 -6.71 1.31
C CYS A 10 -6.62 -7.33 2.69
N ALA A 11 -5.37 -7.53 3.11
CA ALA A 11 -5.01 -8.18 4.37
C ALA A 11 -4.67 -7.19 5.49
N LEU A 12 -4.73 -5.88 5.20
CA LEU A 12 -4.41 -4.83 6.17
C LEU A 12 -5.41 -4.85 7.31
N ALA A 13 -4.90 -4.96 8.53
CA ALA A 13 -5.68 -4.92 9.75
C ALA A 13 -5.36 -3.66 10.55
N TRP A 14 -6.26 -3.25 11.45
CA TRP A 14 -6.06 -2.06 12.27
C TRP A 14 -4.87 -2.21 13.22
N GLU A 15 -4.54 -3.44 13.60
CA GLU A 15 -3.34 -3.80 14.37
C GLU A 15 -2.03 -3.51 13.62
N ASP A 16 -2.09 -3.27 12.31
CA ASP A 16 -0.93 -2.87 11.50
C ASP A 16 -0.77 -1.35 11.37
N VAL A 17 -1.76 -0.55 11.81
CA VAL A 17 -1.81 0.88 11.55
C VAL A 17 -1.35 1.65 12.78
N ASP A 18 -0.23 2.37 12.64
CA ASP A 18 0.28 3.27 13.67
C ASP A 18 0.01 4.73 13.25
N PHE A 19 -1.01 5.33 13.87
CA PHE A 19 -1.39 6.72 13.61
C PHE A 19 -0.44 7.74 14.23
N GLU A 20 0.28 7.37 15.29
CA GLU A 20 1.22 8.25 15.98
C GLU A 20 2.48 8.43 15.13
N ASN A 21 3.08 7.31 14.73
CA ASN A 21 4.24 7.30 13.84
C ASN A 21 3.86 7.49 12.36
N LYS A 22 2.56 7.50 12.04
CA LYS A 22 2.02 7.63 10.67
C LYS A 22 2.57 6.56 9.73
N THR A 23 2.61 5.31 10.19
CA THR A 23 3.09 4.18 9.39
C THR A 23 2.08 3.04 9.35
N ILE A 24 2.21 2.18 8.34
CA ILE A 24 1.56 0.87 8.32
C ILE A 24 2.59 -0.23 8.22
N HIS A 25 2.39 -1.28 9.01
CA HIS A 25 3.24 -2.45 9.01
C HIS A 25 2.70 -3.51 8.03
N ILE A 26 3.40 -3.74 6.92
CA ILE A 26 2.99 -4.73 5.93
C ILE A 26 3.53 -6.11 6.29
N ARG A 27 2.67 -6.90 6.93
CA ARG A 27 2.99 -8.25 7.44
C ARG A 27 2.37 -9.38 6.63
N ARG A 28 1.23 -9.10 6.00
CA ARG A 28 0.34 -10.10 5.41
C ARG A 28 -0.07 -9.76 3.99
N SER A 29 -0.50 -10.79 3.27
CA SER A 29 -1.08 -10.67 1.94
C SER A 29 -2.14 -11.74 1.70
N THR A 30 -3.20 -11.42 0.97
CA THR A 30 -4.21 -12.42 0.58
C THR A 30 -3.81 -13.21 -0.66
N TYR A 31 -4.21 -14.48 -0.75
CA TYR A 31 -4.21 -15.24 -2.00
C TYR A 31 -5.28 -14.76 -2.99
N ASP A 32 -5.15 -15.22 -4.24
CA ASP A 32 -6.16 -14.97 -5.29
C ASP A 32 -7.49 -15.67 -4.98
N MET A 33 -7.45 -16.84 -4.34
CA MET A 33 -8.60 -17.67 -3.95
C MET A 33 -8.88 -17.62 -2.44
N ARG A 34 -8.62 -16.47 -1.78
CA ARG A 34 -8.76 -16.22 -0.33
C ARG A 34 -7.78 -17.03 0.54
N GLY A 35 -7.68 -16.66 1.82
CA GLY A 35 -6.63 -17.12 2.73
C GLY A 35 -5.56 -16.04 2.93
N LEU A 36 -4.96 -16.04 4.12
CA LEU A 36 -3.90 -15.12 4.51
C LEU A 36 -2.56 -15.86 4.48
N LYS A 37 -1.54 -15.15 4.05
CA LYS A 37 -0.16 -15.60 4.13
C LYS A 37 0.74 -14.45 4.55
N THR A 38 1.93 -14.78 5.02
CA THR A 38 3.01 -13.80 5.14
C THR A 38 3.45 -13.32 3.77
N THR A 39 4.11 -12.16 3.74
CA THR A 39 4.74 -11.67 2.53
C THR A 39 5.83 -12.65 2.08
N LYS A 40 5.94 -12.89 0.75
CA LYS A 40 6.85 -13.88 0.12
C LYS A 40 8.35 -13.70 0.43
N THR A 41 8.70 -12.65 1.14
CA THR A 41 10.01 -12.39 1.68
C THR A 41 9.76 -12.04 3.13
N ASP A 42 10.45 -12.70 4.06
CA ASP A 42 10.41 -12.50 5.52
C ASP A 42 10.85 -11.09 5.97
N LYS A 43 10.86 -10.12 5.06
CA LYS A 43 11.10 -8.71 5.29
C LYS A 43 9.75 -8.04 5.45
N GLU A 44 9.22 -8.17 6.66
CA GLU A 44 8.30 -7.19 7.23
C GLU A 44 8.79 -5.76 6.89
N ARG A 45 7.87 -4.88 6.48
CA ARG A 45 8.23 -3.50 6.12
C ARG A 45 7.22 -2.51 6.65
N PHE A 46 7.72 -1.34 6.99
CA PHE A 46 6.90 -0.18 7.30
C PHE A 46 6.71 0.66 6.04
N VAL A 47 5.51 1.19 5.89
CA VAL A 47 5.16 2.13 4.82
C VAL A 47 4.64 3.40 5.47
N ASP A 48 5.27 4.52 5.13
CA ASP A 48 4.90 5.82 5.64
C ASP A 48 3.61 6.30 4.99
N LEU A 49 2.70 6.79 5.82
CA LEU A 49 1.40 7.28 5.40
C LEU A 49 1.48 8.77 5.10
N LEU A 50 1.41 9.10 3.81
CA LEU A 50 1.21 10.47 3.37
C LEU A 50 -0.18 10.99 3.83
N PRO A 51 -0.37 12.31 4.01
CA PRO A 51 -1.61 12.87 4.56
C PRO A 51 -2.91 12.34 3.92
N PRO A 52 -3.03 12.23 2.58
CA PRO A 52 -4.26 11.68 1.98
C PRO A 52 -4.53 10.21 2.36
N ALA A 53 -3.50 9.42 2.66
CA ALA A 53 -3.66 8.05 3.14
C ALA A 53 -4.09 8.01 4.61
N LEU A 54 -3.55 8.91 5.45
CA LEU A 54 -3.98 9.07 6.84
C LEU A 54 -5.46 9.47 6.90
N ASP A 55 -5.88 10.45 6.10
CA ASP A 55 -7.26 10.93 6.09
C ASP A 55 -8.22 9.82 5.62
N ALA A 56 -7.84 9.06 4.61
CA ALA A 56 -8.61 7.90 4.15
C ALA A 56 -8.72 6.82 5.24
N LEU A 57 -7.65 6.55 5.99
CA LEU A 57 -7.66 5.59 7.09
C LEU A 57 -8.51 6.10 8.26
N LYS A 58 -8.43 7.38 8.62
CA LYS A 58 -9.30 7.97 9.65
C LYS A 58 -10.77 7.87 9.26
N ALA A 59 -11.12 8.20 8.02
CA ALA A 59 -12.49 8.04 7.52
C ALA A 59 -12.95 6.57 7.59
N GLN A 60 -12.07 5.63 7.22
CA GLN A 60 -12.35 4.20 7.29
C GLN A 60 -12.48 3.69 8.73
N GLN A 61 -11.76 4.30 9.69
CA GLN A 61 -11.78 3.92 11.10
C GLN A 61 -13.19 4.02 11.69
N TYR A 62 -13.93 5.09 11.37
CA TYR A 62 -15.32 5.26 11.81
C TYR A 62 -16.25 4.14 11.36
N LEU A 63 -15.90 3.42 10.29
CA LEU A 63 -16.73 2.36 9.73
C LEU A 63 -16.38 0.99 10.30
N THR A 64 -15.09 0.65 10.38
CA THR A 64 -14.67 -0.74 10.61
C THR A 64 -13.91 -0.95 11.92
N TYR A 65 -13.53 0.11 12.64
CA TYR A 65 -12.74 -0.02 13.86
C TYR A 65 -13.55 -0.52 15.05
N SER A 66 -14.87 -0.39 15.07
CA SER A 66 -15.69 -0.85 16.21
C SER A 66 -15.91 -2.37 16.26
N PHE A 67 -15.53 -3.12 15.23
CA PHE A 67 -15.75 -4.56 15.15
C PHE A 67 -14.83 -5.34 16.08
N ASP A 68 -15.27 -6.44 16.66
CA ASP A 68 -14.35 -7.27 17.45
C ASP A 68 -13.28 -7.93 16.56
N PRO A 69 -12.00 -7.97 17.01
CA PRO A 69 -10.99 -8.74 16.33
C PRO A 69 -11.36 -10.22 16.37
N LYS A 70 -10.95 -10.96 15.33
CA LYS A 70 -11.18 -12.41 15.23
C LYS A 70 -9.88 -13.12 14.93
N GLU A 71 -9.81 -14.37 15.35
CA GLU A 71 -8.67 -15.24 15.06
C GLU A 71 -8.68 -15.69 13.60
N TYR A 72 -7.55 -15.52 12.92
CA TYR A 72 -7.31 -16.03 11.58
C TYR A 72 -6.00 -16.79 11.49
N ASP A 73 -6.00 -17.85 10.68
CA ASP A 73 -4.79 -18.57 10.32
C ASP A 73 -4.04 -17.81 9.21
N VAL A 74 -2.77 -17.51 9.47
CA VAL A 74 -1.83 -16.89 8.54
C VAL A 74 -0.79 -17.92 8.15
N GLU A 75 -0.76 -18.29 6.87
CA GLU A 75 0.19 -19.27 6.34
C GLU A 75 1.61 -18.68 6.27
N LEU A 76 2.56 -19.42 6.83
CA LEU A 76 4.00 -19.17 6.82
C LEU A 76 4.66 -19.93 5.65
N PRO A 77 5.90 -19.58 5.26
CA PRO A 77 6.68 -20.40 4.34
C PRO A 77 6.82 -21.83 4.88
N GLY A 78 6.60 -22.84 4.03
CA GLY A 78 6.63 -24.24 4.45
C GLY A 78 5.31 -24.78 5.02
N GLN A 79 4.18 -24.14 4.74
CA GLN A 79 2.82 -24.61 5.09
C GLN A 79 2.54 -24.69 6.60
N ALA A 80 3.35 -24.04 7.43
CA ALA A 80 3.00 -23.79 8.82
C ALA A 80 2.00 -22.64 8.93
N TYR A 81 1.26 -22.57 10.04
CA TYR A 81 0.26 -21.52 10.27
C TYR A 81 0.52 -20.82 11.60
N ARG A 82 0.30 -19.50 11.63
CA ARG A 82 0.26 -18.68 12.85
C ARG A 82 -1.14 -18.10 13.02
N LYS A 83 -1.67 -18.16 14.23
CA LYS A 83 -2.91 -17.48 14.57
C LYS A 83 -2.65 -16.02 14.89
N GLU A 84 -3.46 -15.14 14.32
CA GLU A 84 -3.44 -13.72 14.60
C GLU A 84 -4.86 -13.22 14.85
N SER A 85 -5.01 -12.41 15.91
CA SER A 85 -6.24 -11.68 16.21
C SER A 85 -6.28 -10.42 15.38
N LEU A 86 -7.20 -10.34 14.41
CA LEU A 86 -7.19 -9.28 13.41
C LEU A 86 -8.55 -8.60 13.28
N ARG A 87 -8.51 -7.27 13.12
CA ARG A 87 -9.62 -6.43 12.71
C ARG A 87 -9.30 -5.79 11.36
N PHE A 88 -9.86 -6.32 10.28
CA PHE A 88 -9.54 -5.83 8.94
C PHE A 88 -10.00 -4.39 8.70
N VAL A 89 -9.10 -3.57 8.16
CA VAL A 89 -9.38 -2.17 7.78
C VAL A 89 -10.53 -2.11 6.77
N PHE A 90 -10.47 -2.97 5.75
CA PHE A 90 -11.48 -3.05 4.69
C PHE A 90 -12.35 -4.29 4.88
N ASN A 91 -13.37 -4.15 5.72
CA ASN A 91 -14.33 -5.23 6.00
C ASN A 91 -15.60 -5.09 5.14
N PRO A 92 -15.89 -6.05 4.23
CA PRO A 92 -17.06 -6.01 3.35
C PRO A 92 -18.40 -6.14 4.09
N LYS A 93 -18.41 -6.59 5.36
CA LYS A 93 -19.64 -6.69 6.16
C LYS A 93 -20.23 -5.33 6.54
N VAL A 94 -19.41 -4.28 6.50
CA VAL A 94 -19.80 -2.92 6.92
C VAL A 94 -20.44 -2.12 5.78
N VAL A 95 -19.95 -2.34 4.55
CA VAL A 95 -20.25 -1.44 3.41
C VAL A 95 -21.32 -2.02 2.48
N ARG A 96 -21.71 -3.30 2.64
CA ARG A 96 -22.71 -3.94 1.77
C ARG A 96 -24.08 -4.01 2.45
N GLU A 97 -25.02 -3.20 1.97
CA GLU A 97 -26.46 -3.42 2.16
C GLU A 97 -26.93 -4.77 1.58
N GLN A 98 -26.21 -5.33 0.61
CA GLN A 98 -26.57 -6.59 -0.04
C GLN A 98 -25.80 -7.78 0.51
N LYS A 99 -26.53 -8.67 1.20
CA LYS A 99 -26.19 -10.06 1.60
C LYS A 99 -24.82 -10.19 2.28
N VAL A 100 -24.88 -10.36 3.60
CA VAL A 100 -23.78 -10.67 4.53
C VAL A 100 -22.64 -11.41 3.82
N SER A 101 -21.54 -10.70 3.52
CA SER A 101 -20.31 -11.38 3.14
C SER A 101 -19.95 -12.33 4.29
N GLY A 102 -19.79 -13.63 4.03
CA GLY A 102 -19.33 -14.57 5.07
C GLY A 102 -17.92 -14.26 5.60
N TYR A 103 -17.20 -13.35 4.96
CA TYR A 103 -15.80 -13.03 5.21
C TYR A 103 -15.63 -11.61 5.70
N ASP A 104 -14.66 -11.39 6.60
CA ASP A 104 -14.37 -10.08 7.22
C ASP A 104 -13.33 -9.26 6.42
N TYR A 105 -12.84 -9.76 5.27
CA TYR A 105 -11.94 -9.04 4.37
C TYR A 105 -12.24 -9.31 2.90
N TYR A 106 -11.78 -8.41 2.02
CA TYR A 106 -11.90 -8.57 0.57
C TYR A 106 -10.84 -9.52 0.02
N GLY A 107 -11.23 -10.41 -0.90
CA GLY A 107 -10.27 -11.11 -1.75
C GLY A 107 -9.78 -10.23 -2.90
N LYS A 108 -8.58 -10.50 -3.43
CA LYS A 108 -7.96 -9.72 -4.52
C LYS A 108 -8.86 -9.59 -5.77
N ARG A 109 -9.61 -10.64 -6.13
CA ARG A 109 -10.58 -10.60 -7.24
C ARG A 109 -11.73 -9.61 -7.00
N ALA A 110 -12.14 -9.43 -5.75
CA ALA A 110 -13.20 -8.49 -5.40
C ALA A 110 -12.76 -7.04 -5.64
N LEU A 111 -11.52 -6.69 -5.26
CA LEU A 111 -10.94 -5.38 -5.56
C LEU A 111 -10.91 -5.09 -7.06
N GLY A 112 -10.51 -6.07 -7.89
CA GLY A 112 -10.52 -5.90 -9.35
C GLY A 112 -11.92 -5.57 -9.89
N ARG A 113 -12.96 -6.27 -9.43
CA ARG A 113 -14.35 -5.97 -9.83
C ARG A 113 -14.82 -4.60 -9.37
N MET A 114 -14.53 -4.25 -8.10
CA MET A 114 -14.86 -2.92 -7.56
C MET A 114 -14.18 -1.83 -8.38
N TRP A 115 -12.91 -2.01 -8.71
CA TRP A 115 -12.15 -1.07 -9.52
C TRP A 115 -12.74 -0.89 -10.92
N THR A 116 -13.08 -1.98 -11.62
CA THR A 116 -13.76 -1.88 -12.93
C THR A 116 -15.07 -1.11 -12.84
N ALA A 117 -15.87 -1.37 -11.80
CA ALA A 117 -17.13 -0.65 -11.58
C ALA A 117 -16.90 0.84 -11.28
N LEU A 118 -15.90 1.17 -10.46
CA LEU A 118 -15.52 2.55 -10.16
C LEU A 118 -15.02 3.29 -11.40
N CYS A 119 -14.19 2.65 -12.24
CA CYS A 119 -13.76 3.25 -13.50
C CYS A 119 -14.95 3.56 -14.42
N LYS A 120 -15.88 2.60 -14.56
CA LYS A 120 -17.09 2.78 -15.36
C LYS A 120 -17.96 3.91 -14.82
N LYS A 121 -18.19 3.95 -13.50
CA LYS A 121 -18.99 4.99 -12.84
C LYS A 121 -18.35 6.38 -12.94
N GLY A 122 -17.02 6.44 -12.86
CA GLY A 122 -16.26 7.68 -13.00
C GLY A 122 -16.05 8.13 -14.45
N GLY A 123 -16.55 7.40 -15.46
CA GLY A 123 -16.35 7.74 -16.86
C GLY A 123 -14.89 7.66 -17.33
N VAL A 124 -14.01 7.01 -16.55
CA VAL A 124 -12.59 6.90 -16.87
C VAL A 124 -12.28 5.59 -17.59
N ARG A 125 -11.38 5.66 -18.57
CA ARG A 125 -10.91 4.46 -19.27
C ARG A 125 -10.33 3.47 -18.27
N TYR A 126 -10.79 2.23 -18.35
CA TYR A 126 -10.27 1.16 -17.52
C TYR A 126 -8.76 0.99 -17.67
N ARG A 127 -8.08 0.92 -16.52
CA ARG A 127 -6.69 0.49 -16.38
C ARG A 127 -6.65 -0.57 -15.29
N ASN A 128 -5.73 -1.53 -15.38
CA ASN A 128 -5.54 -2.50 -14.30
C ASN A 128 -5.21 -1.76 -12.99
N GLN A 129 -5.86 -2.11 -11.87
CA GLN A 129 -5.64 -1.50 -10.56
C GLN A 129 -4.18 -1.55 -10.10
N TYR A 130 -3.40 -2.53 -10.57
CA TYR A 130 -1.96 -2.62 -10.28
C TYR A 130 -1.19 -1.39 -10.80
N GLN A 131 -1.71 -0.69 -11.80
CA GLN A 131 -1.12 0.53 -12.32
C GLN A 131 -1.13 1.67 -11.30
N LEU A 132 -2.04 1.69 -10.32
CA LEU A 132 -2.02 2.69 -9.24
C LEU A 132 -0.71 2.68 -8.46
N ARG A 133 -0.15 1.49 -8.27
CA ARG A 133 1.17 1.32 -7.64
C ARG A 133 2.29 1.86 -8.53
N HIS A 134 2.18 1.71 -9.85
CA HIS A 134 3.14 2.29 -10.79
C HIS A 134 3.04 3.81 -10.85
N THR A 135 1.82 4.36 -10.85
CA THR A 135 1.59 5.80 -10.77
C THR A 135 2.16 6.38 -9.49
N TYR A 136 1.95 5.73 -8.34
CA TYR A 136 2.56 6.13 -7.07
C TYR A 136 4.08 6.24 -7.19
N ALA A 137 4.73 5.19 -7.68
CA ALA A 137 6.18 5.17 -7.81
C ALA A 137 6.70 6.25 -8.77
N SER A 138 6.04 6.40 -9.93
CA SER A 138 6.37 7.42 -10.92
C SER A 138 6.25 8.83 -10.33
N TRP A 139 5.15 9.15 -9.63
CA TRP A 139 4.95 10.45 -9.00
C TRP A 139 5.99 10.75 -7.92
N MET A 140 6.30 9.75 -7.08
CA MET A 140 7.31 9.91 -6.04
C MET A 140 8.69 10.23 -6.63
N ILE A 141 9.06 9.60 -7.73
CA ILE A 141 10.33 9.85 -8.42
C ILE A 141 10.31 11.20 -9.14
N THR A 142 9.29 11.45 -9.95
CA THR A 142 9.30 12.57 -10.90
C THR A 142 8.94 13.92 -10.28
N HIS A 143 8.03 13.93 -9.31
CA HIS A 143 7.48 15.17 -8.75
C HIS A 143 7.96 15.43 -7.32
N ALA A 144 8.00 14.38 -6.48
CA ALA A 144 8.51 14.52 -5.11
C ALA A 144 10.03 14.38 -5.03
N ASN A 145 10.66 13.87 -6.10
CA ASN A 145 12.11 13.63 -6.20
C ASN A 145 12.68 12.96 -4.95
N VAL A 146 12.04 11.86 -4.57
CA VAL A 146 12.41 11.07 -3.40
C VAL A 146 13.60 10.17 -3.68
N ASN A 147 14.33 9.83 -2.62
CA ASN A 147 15.39 8.84 -2.70
C ASN A 147 14.84 7.48 -3.21
N VAL A 148 15.49 6.92 -4.23
CA VAL A 148 15.06 5.67 -4.88
C VAL A 148 15.10 4.48 -3.92
N SER A 149 16.08 4.43 -3.01
CA SER A 149 16.19 3.40 -1.98
C SER A 149 15.04 3.46 -0.99
N TYR A 150 14.67 4.67 -0.57
CA TYR A 150 13.48 4.89 0.25
C TYR A 150 12.22 4.38 -0.47
N LEU A 151 12.01 4.77 -1.73
CA LEU A 151 10.84 4.29 -2.49
C LEU A 151 10.84 2.77 -2.65
N ALA A 152 11.99 2.15 -2.91
CA ALA A 152 12.12 0.70 -3.02
C ALA A 152 11.73 0.00 -1.71
N GLN A 153 12.14 0.55 -0.56
CA GLN A 153 11.76 0.08 0.77
C GLN A 153 10.24 0.17 0.97
N GLN A 154 9.63 1.34 0.73
CA GLN A 154 8.18 1.56 0.86
C GLN A 154 7.37 0.56 0.01
N MET A 155 7.84 0.32 -1.21
CA MET A 155 7.18 -0.61 -2.13
C MET A 155 7.45 -2.07 -1.77
N GLY A 156 8.46 -2.40 -0.96
CA GLY A 156 8.82 -3.78 -0.65
C GLY A 156 9.44 -4.49 -1.85
N HIS A 157 10.37 -3.82 -2.52
CA HIS A 157 11.25 -4.42 -3.51
C HIS A 157 12.51 -4.92 -2.82
N ALA A 158 12.83 -6.21 -3.01
CA ALA A 158 14.09 -6.77 -2.56
C ALA A 158 15.29 -6.22 -3.35
N ASP A 159 15.03 -5.71 -4.55
CA ASP A 159 16.04 -5.16 -5.45
C ASP A 159 15.61 -3.78 -5.99
N ILE A 160 16.47 -2.80 -5.78
CA ILE A 160 16.35 -1.42 -6.25
C ILE A 160 16.43 -1.33 -7.79
N THR A 161 17.09 -2.30 -8.45
CA THR A 161 17.24 -2.32 -9.91
C THR A 161 15.89 -2.40 -10.61
N MET A 162 14.86 -2.96 -9.97
CA MET A 162 13.50 -2.98 -10.52
C MET A 162 12.98 -1.54 -10.70
N VAL A 163 13.16 -0.70 -9.67
CA VAL A 163 12.74 0.70 -9.68
C VAL A 163 13.54 1.48 -10.73
N ALA A 164 14.86 1.30 -10.76
CA ALA A 164 15.73 1.94 -11.75
C ALA A 164 15.40 1.49 -13.19
N ARG A 165 15.09 0.21 -13.42
CA ARG A 165 14.72 -0.31 -14.75
C ARG A 165 13.37 0.21 -15.23
N VAL A 166 12.38 0.29 -14.35
CA VAL A 166 11.00 0.69 -14.73
C VAL A 166 10.86 2.20 -14.82
N TYR A 167 11.58 2.97 -13.99
CA TYR A 167 11.43 4.42 -13.91
C TYR A 167 12.69 5.21 -14.28
N GLY A 168 13.78 4.55 -14.68
CA GLY A 168 15.07 5.18 -14.98
C GLY A 168 15.01 6.26 -16.05
N LYS A 169 14.15 6.08 -17.07
CA LYS A 169 13.92 7.13 -18.10
C LYS A 169 13.47 8.45 -17.47
N TRP A 170 12.62 8.38 -16.44
CA TRP A 170 12.07 9.55 -15.79
C TRP A 170 13.05 10.22 -14.81
N LEU A 171 14.00 9.45 -14.24
CA LEU A 171 15.11 9.99 -13.45
C LEU A 171 16.04 10.88 -14.29
N VAL A 172 16.22 10.56 -15.57
CA VAL A 172 17.05 11.38 -16.48
C VAL A 172 16.37 12.72 -16.81
N GLU A 173 15.04 12.75 -16.88
CA GLU A 173 14.28 13.98 -17.13
C GLU A 173 14.25 14.92 -15.92
N SER A 174 14.24 14.40 -14.68
CA SER A 174 14.30 15.23 -13.46
C SER A 174 15.67 15.89 -13.26
N ASN A 175 16.75 15.28 -13.76
CA ASN A 175 18.13 15.75 -13.57
C ASN A 175 18.43 17.17 -14.10
N LYS A 176 17.60 17.74 -14.99
CA LYS A 176 17.87 19.07 -15.59
C LYS A 176 17.91 20.22 -14.57
N LYS A 177 17.29 20.05 -13.39
CA LYS A 177 17.27 21.07 -12.33
C LYS A 177 18.00 20.66 -11.06
N GLU A 178 18.67 19.51 -11.08
CA GLU A 178 19.19 18.89 -9.87
C GLU A 178 20.43 19.57 -9.31
N SER A 179 21.28 20.14 -10.17
CA SER A 179 22.44 20.93 -9.72
C SER A 179 22.01 22.14 -8.91
N GLU A 180 20.98 22.86 -9.36
CA GLU A 180 20.43 24.06 -8.71
C GLU A 180 19.86 23.70 -7.32
N ARG A 181 19.08 22.61 -7.25
CA ARG A 181 18.51 22.12 -6.00
C ARG A 181 19.60 21.69 -5.00
N VAL A 182 20.59 20.93 -5.47
CA VAL A 182 21.71 20.47 -4.61
C VAL A 182 22.45 21.67 -4.04
N TRP A 183 22.72 22.70 -4.84
CA TRP A 183 23.35 23.91 -4.37
C TRP A 183 22.51 24.63 -3.30
N GLN A 184 21.19 24.79 -3.53
CA GLN A 184 20.28 25.42 -2.56
C GLN A 184 20.24 24.69 -1.21
N GLU A 185 20.22 23.35 -1.20
CA GLU A 185 20.22 22.59 0.05
C GLU A 185 21.59 22.66 0.76
N LEU A 186 22.71 22.63 0.01
CA LEU A 186 24.04 22.82 0.59
C LEU A 186 24.22 24.22 1.20
N GLU A 187 23.67 25.26 0.58
CA GLU A 187 23.68 26.61 1.14
C GLU A 187 22.92 26.70 2.46
N LYS A 188 21.77 26.03 2.60
CA LYS A 188 21.02 25.99 3.87
C LYS A 188 21.84 25.39 5.00
N VAL A 189 22.58 24.32 4.73
CA VAL A 189 23.45 23.66 5.72
C VAL A 189 24.66 24.53 6.06
N ARG A 190 25.22 25.27 5.08
CA ARG A 190 26.36 26.18 5.32
C ARG A 190 25.98 27.38 6.20
N ASN A 191 24.71 27.76 6.22
CA ASN A 191 24.19 28.92 6.95
C ASN A 191 23.56 28.54 8.31
N GLN A 192 23.70 27.28 8.76
CA GLN A 192 23.37 26.81 10.12
C GLN A 192 24.65 26.65 10.94
#